data_AF-A0AAE3XG63-F1
#
_entry.id   AF-A0AAE3XG63-F1
#
_cell.length_a   1.000
_cell.length_b   1.000
_cell.length_c   1.000
_cell.angle_alpha   90.00
_cell.angle_beta   90.00
_cell.angle_gamma   90.00
#
_symmetry.space_group_name_H-M   'P 1'
#
loop_
_entity.id
_entity.type
_entity.pdbx_description
1 polymer ?
#
loop_
_entity_poly.entity_id
_entity_poly.type
_entity_poly.pdbx_seq_one_letter_code
_entity_poly.pdbx_strand_id
1 'polypeptide(L)' 'MKAYQTEVHVDVREARPTRLIWQGQAYPVRAVLDEWQYGGRWWLGERPRTCYLVQAGPLTAELHREDGEGGRWWLARLQD' A
#
# COMPACT_ATOMS: atom_id res chain seq x y z
N MET A 1 -14.81 -1.54 -0.29
CA MET A 1 -13.65 -0.67 -0.65
C MET A 1 -13.78 -0.06 -2.05
N LYS A 2 -13.62 1.26 -2.16
CA LYS A 2 -13.57 2.03 -3.41
C LYS A 2 -12.14 2.02 -3.98
N ALA A 3 -11.99 1.99 -5.31
CA ALA A 3 -10.68 2.04 -5.97
C ALA A 3 -10.18 3.49 -6.11
N TYR A 4 -8.89 3.71 -5.86
CA TYR A 4 -8.25 5.03 -5.97
C TYR A 4 -7.06 5.05 -6.94
N GLN A 5 -6.25 3.98 -6.96
CA GLN A 5 -5.08 3.85 -7.84
C GLN A 5 -4.21 5.11 -7.86
N THR A 6 -3.96 5.67 -6.67
CA THR A 6 -3.24 6.94 -6.49
C THR A 6 -1.93 6.69 -5.76
N GLU A 7 -0.85 7.33 -6.20
CA GLU A 7 0.43 7.28 -5.49
C GLU A 7 0.30 7.95 -4.11
N VAL A 8 0.83 7.30 -3.07
CA VAL A 8 0.73 7.76 -1.68
C VAL A 8 2.07 7.64 -0.99
N HIS A 9 2.26 8.40 0.08
CA HIS A 9 3.39 8.21 0.97
C HIS A 9 3.03 7.22 2.09
N VAL A 10 3.92 6.27 2.32
CA VAL A 10 3.80 5.26 3.39
C VAL A 10 5.12 5.22 4.14
N ASP A 11 5.08 5.53 5.43
CA ASP A 11 6.24 5.29 6.29
C ASP A 11 6.35 3.80 6.57
N VAL A 12 7.58 3.31 6.56
CA VAL A 12 7.90 1.91 6.79
C VAL A 12 8.88 1.75 7.95
N ARG A 13 8.74 0.64 8.67
CA ARG A 13 9.72 0.18 9.65
C ARG A 13 9.87 -1.32 9.49
N GLU A 14 11.11 -1.81 9.43
CA GLU A 14 11.40 -3.25 9.28
C GLU A 14 10.63 -3.86 8.08
N ALA A 15 10.63 -3.14 6.95
CA ALA A 15 9.92 -3.46 5.71
C ALA A 15 8.37 -3.50 5.78
N ARG A 16 7.76 -3.20 6.93
CA ARG A 16 6.30 -3.16 7.12
C ARG A 16 5.75 -1.73 7.17
N PRO A 17 4.53 -1.49 6.66
CA PRO A 17 3.90 -0.17 6.69
C PRO A 17 3.51 0.20 8.13
N THR A 18 3.86 1.41 8.57
CA THR A 18 3.55 1.92 9.92
C THR A 18 2.65 3.16 9.90
N ARG A 19 2.64 3.92 8.81
CA ARG A 19 1.79 5.11 8.66
C ARG A 19 1.46 5.36 7.19
N LEU A 20 0.18 5.63 6.91
CA LEU A 20 -0.30 6.05 5.59
C LEU A 20 -0.53 7.56 5.60
N ILE A 21 0.00 8.28 4.61
CA ILE A 21 -0.32 9.69 4.39
C ILE A 21 -1.34 9.76 3.24
N TRP A 22 -2.56 10.19 3.56
CA TRP A 22 -3.67 10.28 2.62
C TRP A 22 -4.41 11.60 2.77
N GLN A 23 -4.63 12.30 1.64
CA GLN A 23 -5.27 13.62 1.61
C GLN A 23 -4.66 14.64 2.60
N GLY A 24 -3.33 14.63 2.72
CA GLY A 24 -2.60 15.51 3.65
C GLY A 24 -2.68 15.11 5.12
N GLN A 25 -3.39 14.03 5.45
CA GLN A 25 -3.55 13.53 6.81
C GLN A 25 -2.77 12.23 7.04
N ALA A 26 -2.20 12.09 8.23
CA ALA A 26 -1.46 10.90 8.64
C ALA A 26 -2.35 9.90 9.40
N TYR A 27 -2.40 8.67 8.92
CA TYR A 27 -3.16 7.57 9.51
C TYR A 27 -2.20 6.49 10.01
N PRO A 28 -2.06 6.28 11.33
CA PRO A 28 -1.19 5.23 11.86
C PRO A 28 -1.77 3.85 11.51
N VAL A 29 -0.92 2.98 10.96
CA VAL A 29 -1.26 1.58 10.71
C VAL A 29 -1.29 0.85 12.05
N ARG A 30 -2.48 0.40 12.44
CA ARG A 30 -2.73 -0.35 13.68
C ARG A 30 -2.51 -1.84 13.51
N ALA A 31 -2.80 -2.37 12.32
CA ALA A 31 -2.59 -3.76 11.97
C ALA A 31 -2.36 -3.92 10.47
N VAL A 32 -1.49 -4.86 10.11
CA VAL A 32 -1.45 -5.46 8.77
C VAL A 32 -2.38 -6.66 8.82
N LEU A 33 -3.50 -6.58 8.12
CA LEU A 33 -4.55 -7.60 8.08
C LEU A 33 -4.20 -8.74 7.13
N ASP A 34 -3.52 -8.43 6.02
CA ASP A 34 -3.03 -9.40 5.05
C ASP A 34 -1.82 -8.86 4.27
N GLU A 35 -1.01 -9.77 3.72
CA GLU A 35 0.17 -9.47 2.91
C GLU A 35 0.33 -10.53 1.81
N TRP A 36 0.44 -10.08 0.56
CA TRP A 36 0.62 -10.99 -0.58
C TRP A 36 1.50 -10.37 -1.66
N GLN A 37 2.11 -11.22 -2.49
CA GLN A 37 2.84 -10.78 -3.67
C GLN A 37 1.95 -10.82 -4.90
N TYR A 38 2.03 -9.79 -5.71
CA TYR A 38 1.44 -9.76 -7.05
C TYR A 38 2.57 -9.68 -8.08
N GLY A 39 2.72 -10.74 -8.87
CA GLY A 39 3.82 -10.87 -9.82
C GLY A 39 3.82 -9.89 -10.99
N GLY A 40 2.75 -9.10 -11.16
CA GLY A 40 2.62 -8.21 -12.32
C GLY A 40 2.32 -8.97 -13.61
N ARG A 41 2.06 -8.21 -14.67
CA ARG A 41 2.16 -8.69 -16.05
C ARG A 41 3.61 -8.60 -16.48
N TRP A 42 4.44 -9.52 -16.00
CA TRP A 42 5.89 -9.51 -16.23
C TRP A 42 6.25 -9.53 -17.73
N TRP A 43 5.41 -10.14 -18.56
CA TRP A 43 5.54 -10.14 -20.02
C TRP A 43 5.30 -8.76 -20.67
N LEU A 44 4.77 -7.78 -19.93
CA LEU A 44 4.64 -6.38 -20.33
C LEU A 44 5.63 -5.46 -19.60
N GLY A 45 6.62 -6.04 -18.89
CA GLY A 45 7.61 -5.27 -18.14
C GLY A 45 7.08 -4.64 -16.85
N GLU A 46 5.90 -5.05 -16.36
CA GLU A 46 5.44 -4.62 -15.04
C GLU A 46 6.33 -5.17 -13.94
N ARG A 47 6.71 -4.33 -12.99
CA ARG A 47 7.39 -4.76 -11.77
C ARG A 47 6.41 -5.55 -10.89
N PRO A 48 6.87 -6.60 -10.21
CA PRO A 48 6.09 -7.20 -9.14
C PRO A 48 5.86 -6.18 -8.03
N ARG A 49 4.86 -6.44 -7.19
CA ARG A 49 4.51 -5.59 -6.06
C ARG A 49 4.16 -6.42 -4.85
N THR A 50 4.62 -5.95 -3.70
CA THR A 50 4.14 -6.42 -2.39
C THR A 50 2.87 -5.66 -2.05
N CYS A 51 1.78 -6.38 -1.80
CA CYS A 51 0.48 -5.82 -1.45
C CYS A 51 0.20 -6.03 0.04
N TYR A 52 -0.41 -5.04 0.68
CA TYR A 52 -0.80 -5.06 2.07
C TYR A 52 -2.27 -4.65 2.20
N LEU A 53 -3.03 -5.40 2.99
CA LEU A 53 -4.30 -4.92 3.54
C LEU A 53 -4.03 -4.43 4.95
N VAL A 54 -4.35 -3.18 5.26
CA VAL A 54 -4.03 -2.57 6.56
C VAL A 54 -5.25 -1.90 7.21
N GLN A 55 -5.29 -1.94 8.52
CA GLN A 55 -6.14 -1.08 9.34
C GLN A 55 -5.36 0.18 9.71
N ALA A 56 -5.75 1.35 9.19
CA ALA A 56 -5.09 2.63 9.41
C ALA A 56 -6.07 3.64 10.05
N GLY A 57 -6.10 3.70 11.39
CA GLY A 57 -7.12 4.48 12.11
C GLY A 57 -8.54 3.95 11.82
N PRO A 58 -9.48 4.78 11.33
CA PRO A 58 -10.81 4.32 10.89
C PRO A 58 -10.78 3.63 9.53
N LEU A 59 -9.70 3.78 8.76
CA LEU A 59 -9.64 3.33 7.37
C LEU A 59 -9.18 1.88 7.26
N THR A 60 -9.78 1.14 6.32
CA THR A 60 -9.20 -0.09 5.76
C THR A 60 -8.61 0.22 4.39
N ALA A 61 -7.31 0.04 4.22
CA ALA A 61 -6.59 0.41 3.00
C ALA A 61 -5.88 -0.79 2.38
N GLU A 62 -5.99 -0.93 1.06
CA GLU A 62 -5.15 -1.82 0.27
C GLU A 62 -4.01 -0.99 -0.33
N LEU A 63 -2.78 -1.29 0.08
CA LEU A 63 -1.56 -0.59 -0.31
C LEU A 63 -0.69 -1.51 -1.16
N HIS A 64 -0.21 -1.02 -2.29
CA HIS A 64 0.73 -1.74 -3.14
C HIS A 64 2.07 -1.02 -3.13
N ARG A 65 3.15 -1.75 -2.85
CA ARG A 65 4.53 -1.28 -3.00
C ARG A 65 5.15 -1.96 -4.22
N GLU A 66 5.55 -1.20 -5.23
CA GLU A 66 6.39 -1.72 -6.30
C GLU A 66 7.67 -2.31 -5.69
N ASP A 67 8.07 -3.52 -6.10
CA ASP A 67 9.29 -4.13 -5.59
C ASP A 67 10.54 -3.53 -6.24
N GLY A 68 11.66 -3.61 -5.53
CA GLY A 68 12.95 -3.06 -5.95
C GLY A 68 13.27 -1.69 -5.34
N GLU A 69 14.48 -1.20 -5.62
CA GLU A 69 14.94 0.10 -5.13
C GLU A 69 14.08 1.25 -5.70
N GLY A 70 13.72 2.19 -4.85
CA GLY A 70 12.86 3.32 -5.22
C GLY A 70 11.40 2.95 -5.54
N GLY A 71 10.95 1.75 -5.13
CA GLY A 71 9.59 1.28 -5.33
C GLY A 71 8.53 2.23 -4.78
N ARG A 72 7.58 2.63 -5.61
CA ARG A 72 6.50 3.56 -5.23
C ARG A 72 5.39 2.85 -4.49
N TRP A 73 4.69 3.61 -3.67
CA TRP A 73 3.51 3.16 -2.94
C TRP A 73 2.24 3.68 -3.58
N TRP A 74 1.25 2.81 -3.69
CA TRP A 74 -0.04 3.11 -4.29
C TRP A 74 -1.17 2.74 -3.33
N LEU A 75 -2.12 3.65 -3.17
CA LEU A 75 -3.41 3.34 -2.56
C LEU A 75 -4.30 2.70 -3.62
N ALA A 76 -4.39 1.38 -3.61
CA ALA A 76 -5.19 0.63 -4.57
C ALA A 76 -6.68 0.78 -4.28
N ARG A 77 -7.07 0.53 -3.03
CA ARG A 77 -8.45 0.59 -2.55
C ARG A 77 -8.51 1.14 -1.14
N LEU A 78 -9.63 1.80 -0.80
CA LEU A 78 -9.89 2.35 0.53
C LEU A 78 -11.34 2.11 0.93
N GLN A 79 -11.58 1.93 2.22
CA GLN A 79 -12.88 1.99 2.86
C GLN A 79 -12.76 2.75 4.18
N ASP A 80 -13.71 3.63 4.43
CA ASP A 80 -13.86 4.45 5.63
C ASP A 80 -14.99 3.96 6.54
#